data_AF-A0A4S8ME62-F1
#
_entry.id   AF-A0A4S8ME62-F1
#
_cell.length_a   1.000
_cell.length_b   1.000
_cell.length_c   1.000
_cell.angle_alpha   90.00
_cell.angle_beta   90.00
_cell.angle_gamma   90.00
#
_symmetry.space_group_name_H-M   'P 1'
#
loop_
_entity.id
_entity.type
_entity.pdbx_description
1 polymer ?
#
loop_
_entity_poly.entity_id
_entity_poly.type
_entity_poly.pdbx_seq_one_letter_code
_entity_poly.pdbx_strand_id
1 'polypeptide(L)'
;MVNKAISQRTRDHEASETRQANLEKATAAYLEDQKKTTGERKKGLRQIAEQFGVDKTTLNRRVHGGQSIQEFNTTKQKLTPAEEKVIVDHIIERAQRALAPTRTQIQEFANHILEEKYGARNYEPSVKGSFALTQTSPIKAIAKSFRAYVPSSFDADPSHATVTHQPISSPVALGNLEISSASSPATPTPSQKRARHDTDSGLLEDTPSKRMRMLTSNLSATSSASFLTSKTPYTSDIPFPRLLKRVPVDTPEPDWSLTKTSADPRHYVGKEAMGHKIEQLTKALADAERLLEIAGQNEETWAAQAVLQDMTLSKMNKVVHAKEEERAAKKDKSSLTLPGPGEGYGRIWTDQAILDYKRKKREEEEREAAEKKQRATEKEEMRAKRAEIEADWKDIMEKHRLAVTEWEEDCKILKEQKVKKKDWPPKPTHISKKELTAKRLGNYPSTSLNPVPSGSNSNDNDRGLEEDDRECEVGSDDED
;
A
#
# COMPACT_ATOMS: atom_id res chain seq x y z
N MET A 1 18.76 -16.17 40.30
CA MET A 1 19.17 -15.71 38.94
C MET A 1 17.89 -15.39 38.17
N VAL A 2 17.62 -14.11 37.92
CA VAL A 2 16.42 -13.69 37.18
C VAL A 2 16.69 -13.92 35.69
N ASN A 3 16.04 -14.91 35.09
CA ASN A 3 16.12 -15.11 33.64
C ASN A 3 15.50 -13.90 32.96
N LYS A 4 16.34 -13.03 32.38
CA LYS A 4 15.86 -11.90 31.58
C LYS A 4 15.05 -12.47 30.43
N ALA A 5 13.81 -12.00 30.29
CA ALA A 5 12.95 -12.41 29.18
C ALA A 5 13.63 -12.02 27.85
N ILE A 6 14.00 -13.03 27.07
CA ILE A 6 14.53 -12.84 25.71
C ILE A 6 13.41 -12.29 24.82
N SER A 7 13.70 -11.24 24.06
CA SER A 7 12.73 -10.63 23.15
C SER A 7 12.25 -11.65 22.09
N GLN A 8 10.99 -11.55 21.65
CA GLN A 8 10.45 -12.43 20.61
C GLN A 8 11.31 -12.39 19.33
N ARG A 9 11.82 -11.20 18.96
CA ARG A 9 12.69 -11.01 17.80
C ARG A 9 13.99 -11.82 17.91
N THR A 10 14.59 -11.90 19.09
CA THR A 10 15.80 -12.69 19.33
C THR A 10 15.49 -14.17 19.19
N ARG A 11 14.36 -14.65 19.74
CA ARG A 11 13.92 -16.04 19.58
C ARG A 11 13.69 -16.40 18.11
N ASP A 12 13.04 -15.51 17.35
CA ASP A 12 12.78 -15.73 15.93
C ASP A 12 14.08 -15.78 15.11
N HIS A 13 15.07 -14.95 15.49
CA HIS A 13 16.41 -14.95 14.91
C HIS A 13 17.15 -16.28 15.18
N GLU A 14 17.23 -16.70 16.44
CA GLU A 14 17.83 -17.97 16.85
C GLU A 14 17.13 -19.17 16.17
N ALA A 15 15.80 -19.11 16.05
CA ALA A 15 15.00 -20.11 15.33
C ALA A 15 15.27 -20.09 13.81
N SER A 16 15.64 -18.95 13.23
CA SER A 16 16.05 -18.86 11.83
C SER A 16 17.45 -19.43 11.61
N GLU A 17 18.40 -19.11 12.50
CA GLU A 17 19.77 -19.61 12.45
C GLU A 17 19.83 -21.13 12.61
N THR A 18 19.08 -21.68 13.57
CA THR A 18 18.98 -23.14 13.77
C THR A 18 18.40 -23.84 12.54
N ARG A 19 17.36 -23.26 11.91
CA ARG A 19 16.81 -23.78 10.65
C ARG A 19 17.83 -23.73 9.50
N GLN A 20 18.58 -22.64 9.37
CA GLN A 20 19.62 -22.49 8.34
C GLN A 20 20.76 -23.48 8.57
N ALA A 21 21.23 -23.64 9.81
CA ALA A 21 22.27 -24.61 10.17
C ALA A 21 21.82 -26.06 9.89
N ASN A 22 20.55 -26.40 10.16
CA ASN A 22 20.00 -27.70 9.83
C ASN A 22 19.89 -27.92 8.32
N LEU A 23 19.52 -26.88 7.55
CA LEU A 23 19.50 -26.92 6.09
C LEU A 23 20.91 -27.16 5.53
N GLU A 24 21.94 -26.49 6.05
CA GLU A 24 23.33 -26.66 5.63
C GLU A 24 23.84 -28.08 5.94
N LYS A 25 23.60 -28.58 7.15
CA LYS A 25 23.92 -29.98 7.52
C LYS A 25 23.21 -30.99 6.61
N ALA A 26 21.93 -30.77 6.31
CA ALA A 26 21.17 -31.63 5.41
C ALA A 26 21.73 -31.61 3.98
N THR A 27 22.17 -30.44 3.49
CA THR A 27 22.80 -30.32 2.16
C THR A 27 24.13 -31.02 2.10
N ALA A 28 24.99 -30.86 3.12
CA ALA A 28 26.27 -31.55 3.19
C ALA A 28 26.09 -33.07 3.24
N ALA A 29 25.18 -33.56 4.10
CA ALA A 29 24.86 -34.98 4.20
C ALA A 29 24.33 -35.57 2.88
N TYR A 30 23.51 -34.83 2.14
CA TYR A 30 23.05 -35.25 0.82
C TYR A 30 24.21 -35.33 -0.18
N LEU A 31 25.09 -34.33 -0.21
CA LEU A 31 26.24 -34.31 -1.12
C LEU A 31 27.25 -35.42 -0.81
N GLU A 32 27.48 -35.73 0.47
CA GLU A 32 28.31 -36.88 0.88
C GLU A 32 27.68 -38.22 0.48
N ASP A 33 26.37 -38.37 0.66
CA ASP A 33 25.67 -39.60 0.30
C ASP A 33 25.64 -39.83 -1.23
N GLN A 34 25.61 -38.75 -2.03
CA GLN A 34 25.76 -38.85 -3.48
C GLN A 34 27.14 -39.35 -3.94
N LYS A 35 28.20 -39.11 -3.14
CA LYS A 35 29.57 -39.56 -3.43
C LYS A 35 29.83 -41.03 -3.12
N LYS A 36 28.91 -41.72 -2.44
CA LYS A 36 29.05 -43.16 -2.14
C LYS A 36 29.15 -43.99 -3.43
N THR A 37 30.00 -45.01 -3.39
CA THR A 37 30.29 -45.90 -4.53
C THR A 37 29.07 -46.75 -4.91
N THR A 38 29.08 -47.29 -6.13
CA THR A 38 27.94 -47.93 -6.82
C THR A 38 27.35 -49.16 -6.11
N GLY A 39 27.94 -49.64 -5.01
CA GLY A 39 27.44 -50.77 -4.22
C GLY A 39 26.58 -50.41 -3.00
N GLU A 40 26.65 -49.17 -2.49
CA GLU A 40 25.91 -48.77 -1.29
C GLU A 40 24.55 -48.14 -1.65
N ARG A 41 23.50 -48.47 -0.89
CA ARG A 41 22.18 -47.85 -1.06
C ARG A 41 22.24 -46.37 -0.67
N LYS A 42 22.14 -45.48 -1.66
CA LYS A 42 22.02 -44.03 -1.45
C LYS A 42 20.69 -43.69 -0.79
N LYS A 43 20.73 -42.87 0.25
CA LYS A 43 19.55 -42.30 0.91
C LYS A 43 18.86 -41.33 -0.02
N GLY A 44 17.53 -41.42 -0.09
CA GLY A 44 16.72 -40.48 -0.86
C GLY A 44 16.69 -39.10 -0.21
N LEU A 45 16.51 -38.05 -1.01
CA LEU A 45 16.42 -36.66 -0.53
C LEU A 45 15.34 -36.46 0.56
N ARG A 46 14.25 -37.24 0.52
CA ARG A 46 13.19 -37.25 1.54
C ARG A 46 13.68 -37.78 2.90
N GLN A 47 14.49 -38.84 2.91
CA GLN A 47 15.00 -39.44 4.14
C GLN A 47 15.99 -38.51 4.85
N ILE A 48 16.84 -37.83 4.07
CA ILE A 48 17.79 -36.85 4.61
C ILE A 48 17.02 -35.62 5.12
N ALA A 49 16.02 -35.12 4.38
CA ALA A 49 15.18 -34.01 4.83
C ALA A 49 14.50 -34.30 6.18
N GLU A 50 13.93 -35.50 6.35
CA GLU A 50 13.30 -35.95 7.59
C GLU A 50 14.31 -36.09 8.74
N GLN A 51 15.51 -36.63 8.48
CA GLN A 51 16.58 -36.78 9.48
C GLN A 51 17.01 -35.44 10.11
N PHE A 52 16.98 -34.35 9.35
CA PHE A 52 17.38 -33.02 9.81
C PHE A 52 16.21 -32.07 10.12
N GLY A 53 14.96 -32.53 9.99
CA GLY A 53 13.77 -31.71 10.24
C GLY A 53 13.61 -30.54 9.25
N VAL A 54 14.01 -30.73 7.99
CA VAL A 54 13.97 -29.72 6.93
C VAL A 54 12.91 -30.11 5.89
N ASP A 55 12.20 -29.13 5.32
CA ASP A 55 11.26 -29.40 4.24
C ASP A 55 11.96 -29.91 2.97
N LYS A 56 11.41 -30.96 2.35
CA LYS A 56 11.98 -31.62 1.15
C LYS A 56 12.15 -30.64 -0.01
N THR A 57 11.19 -29.76 -0.25
CA THR A 57 11.25 -28.82 -1.37
C THR A 57 12.34 -27.77 -1.16
N THR A 58 12.53 -27.35 0.09
CA THR A 58 13.58 -26.41 0.49
C THR A 58 14.97 -27.02 0.30
N LEU A 59 15.18 -28.27 0.76
CA LEU A 59 16.42 -29.00 0.53
C LEU A 59 16.69 -29.22 -0.97
N ASN A 60 15.66 -29.59 -1.74
CA ASN A 60 15.79 -29.81 -3.18
C ASN A 60 16.23 -28.54 -3.92
N ARG A 61 15.58 -27.41 -3.64
CA ARG A 61 15.94 -26.10 -4.20
C ARG A 61 17.40 -25.76 -3.90
N ARG A 62 17.83 -26.04 -2.67
CA ARG A 62 19.17 -25.74 -2.17
C ARG A 62 20.26 -26.56 -2.88
N VAL A 63 20.03 -27.85 -3.07
CA VAL A 63 20.93 -28.75 -3.82
C VAL A 63 21.09 -28.33 -5.29
N HIS A 64 20.06 -27.73 -5.89
CA HIS A 64 20.09 -27.25 -7.28
C HIS A 64 20.57 -25.79 -7.41
N GLY A 65 21.38 -25.30 -6.45
CA GLY A 65 21.99 -23.96 -6.51
C GLY A 65 21.09 -22.81 -6.05
N GLY A 66 19.93 -23.09 -5.45
CA GLY A 66 19.10 -22.05 -4.85
C GLY A 66 19.78 -21.43 -3.62
N GLN A 67 19.91 -20.10 -3.62
CA GLN A 67 20.45 -19.35 -2.48
C GLN A 67 19.41 -19.20 -1.36
N SER A 68 19.88 -19.14 -0.11
CA SER A 68 19.01 -18.77 1.01
C SER A 68 18.71 -17.27 0.97
N ILE A 69 17.62 -16.83 1.59
CA ILE A 69 17.33 -15.38 1.71
C ILE A 69 18.45 -14.68 2.49
N GLN A 70 19.05 -15.35 3.48
CA GLN A 70 20.18 -14.80 4.22
C GLN A 70 21.39 -14.60 3.32
N GLU A 71 21.77 -15.57 2.49
CA GLU A 71 22.87 -15.40 1.51
C GLU A 71 22.57 -14.34 0.45
N PHE A 72 21.32 -14.29 0.00
CA PHE A 72 20.90 -13.25 -0.93
C PHE A 72 20.95 -11.86 -0.27
N ASN A 73 20.74 -11.78 1.04
CA ASN A 73 20.89 -10.52 1.77
C ASN A 73 22.36 -10.20 2.06
N THR A 74 23.21 -11.18 2.35
CA THR A 74 24.65 -10.95 2.54
C THR A 74 25.31 -10.48 1.24
N THR A 75 24.88 -11.00 0.09
CA THR A 75 25.34 -10.50 -1.23
C THR A 75 24.87 -9.07 -1.52
N LYS A 76 23.82 -8.58 -0.85
CA LYS A 76 23.35 -7.19 -0.92
C LYS A 76 23.99 -6.26 0.11
N GLN A 77 24.65 -6.80 1.15
CA GLN A 77 25.34 -5.97 2.12
C GLN A 77 26.59 -5.38 1.47
N LYS A 78 26.64 -4.04 1.40
CA LYS A 78 27.83 -3.31 0.92
C LYS A 78 28.94 -3.28 1.98
N LEU A 79 28.55 -3.35 3.25
CA LEU A 79 29.45 -3.34 4.40
C LEU A 79 29.73 -4.78 4.85
N THR A 80 30.97 -5.04 5.26
CA THR A 80 31.32 -6.32 5.90
C THR A 80 30.78 -6.35 7.35
N PRO A 81 30.56 -7.53 7.95
CA PRO A 81 30.13 -7.62 9.34
C PRO A 81 31.08 -6.93 10.34
N ALA A 82 32.38 -6.88 10.02
CA ALA A 82 33.36 -6.13 10.81
C ALA A 82 33.15 -4.61 10.72
N GLU A 83 32.87 -4.09 9.52
CA GLU A 83 32.54 -2.69 9.31
C GLU A 83 31.21 -2.30 9.98
N GLU A 84 30.19 -3.16 9.88
CA GLU A 84 28.92 -2.96 10.58
C GLU A 84 29.13 -2.91 12.11
N LYS A 85 30.03 -3.73 12.66
CA LYS A 85 30.39 -3.69 14.08
C LYS A 85 31.00 -2.35 14.48
N VAL A 86 31.88 -1.77 13.65
CA VAL A 86 32.45 -0.43 13.89
C VAL A 86 31.35 0.63 13.96
N ILE A 87 30.32 0.55 13.09
CA ILE A 87 29.17 1.45 13.14
C ILE A 87 28.37 1.25 14.43
N VAL A 88 28.13 0.01 14.84
CA VAL A 88 27.40 -0.29 16.09
C VAL A 88 28.16 0.22 17.30
N ASP A 89 29.46 -0.03 17.38
CA ASP A 89 30.31 0.45 18.48
C ASP A 89 30.30 1.99 18.53
N HIS A 90 30.35 2.66 17.37
CA HIS A 90 30.21 4.12 17.28
C HIS A 90 28.84 4.63 17.78
N ILE A 91 27.75 3.94 17.45
CA ILE A 91 26.40 4.27 17.94
C ILE A 91 26.32 4.12 19.46
N ILE A 92 26.88 3.03 20.01
CA ILE A 92 26.90 2.76 21.45
C ILE A 92 27.72 3.82 22.18
N GLU A 93 28.93 4.16 21.69
CA GLU A 93 29.80 5.18 22.27
C GLU A 93 29.10 6.56 22.31
N ARG A 94 28.46 6.94 21.20
CA ARG A 94 27.69 8.20 21.13
C ARG A 94 26.47 8.19 22.04
N ALA A 95 25.75 7.07 22.13
CA ALA A 95 24.63 6.92 23.04
C ALA A 95 25.05 7.03 24.51
N GLN A 96 26.22 6.50 24.89
CA GLN A 96 26.78 6.64 26.24
C GLN A 96 27.10 8.10 26.60
N ARG A 97 27.38 8.94 25.61
CA ARG A 97 27.56 10.40 25.78
C ARG A 97 26.26 11.19 25.73
N ALA A 98 25.10 10.52 25.77
CA ALA A 98 23.77 11.12 25.58
C ALA A 98 23.60 11.86 24.24
N LEU A 99 24.34 11.46 23.21
CA LEU A 99 24.31 12.05 21.87
C LEU A 99 23.99 10.98 20.82
N ALA A 100 22.83 10.32 20.93
CA ALA A 100 22.43 9.27 19.99
C ALA A 100 22.48 9.80 18.53
N PRO A 101 23.26 9.16 17.63
CA PRO A 101 23.43 9.68 16.29
C PRO A 101 22.13 9.58 15.50
N THR A 102 21.87 10.59 14.66
CA THR A 102 20.71 10.54 13.75
C THR A 102 20.95 9.51 12.64
N ARG A 103 19.87 9.05 12.00
CA ARG A 103 19.96 8.12 10.86
C ARG A 103 20.89 8.66 9.75
N THR A 104 20.86 9.96 9.49
CA THR A 104 21.72 10.61 8.49
C THR A 104 23.19 10.52 8.87
N GLN A 105 23.52 10.75 10.15
CA GLN A 105 24.89 10.64 10.65
C GLN A 105 25.42 9.19 10.57
N ILE A 106 24.57 8.20 10.88
CA ILE A 106 24.92 6.78 10.72
C ILE A 106 25.20 6.46 9.24
N GLN A 107 24.40 7.02 8.33
CA GLN A 107 24.59 6.84 6.89
C GLN A 107 25.86 7.53 6.38
N GLU A 108 26.15 8.76 6.81
CA GLU A 108 27.39 9.47 6.49
C GLU A 108 28.62 8.69 6.98
N PHE A 109 28.56 8.16 8.20
CA PHE A 109 29.62 7.33 8.75
C PHE A 109 29.81 6.02 7.96
N ALA A 110 28.71 5.37 7.57
CA ALA A 110 28.75 4.19 6.70
C ALA A 110 29.34 4.50 5.31
N ASN A 111 28.97 5.63 4.71
CA ASN A 111 29.52 6.07 3.44
C ASN A 111 31.02 6.38 3.55
N HIS A 112 31.47 7.00 4.65
CA HIS A 112 32.89 7.26 4.90
C HIS A 112 33.71 5.96 4.95
N ILE A 113 33.20 4.91 5.62
CA ILE A 113 33.86 3.59 5.64
C ILE A 113 33.97 3.01 4.22
N LEU A 114 32.92 3.18 3.39
CA LEU A 114 32.92 2.70 2.02
C LEU A 114 33.84 3.53 1.11
N GLU A 115 33.91 4.84 1.31
CA GLU A 115 34.83 5.75 0.60
C GLU A 115 36.30 5.42 0.91
N GLU A 116 36.62 5.14 2.17
CA GLU A 116 37.97 4.74 2.59
C GLU A 116 38.38 3.41 1.95
N LYS A 117 37.44 2.47 1.82
CA LYS A 117 37.69 1.13 1.26
C LYS A 117 37.81 1.09 -0.26
N TYR A 118 36.92 1.80 -0.97
CA TYR A 118 36.84 1.72 -2.43
C TYR A 118 37.45 2.93 -3.15
N GLY A 119 37.78 4.00 -2.41
CA GLY A 119 38.24 5.27 -2.94
C GLY A 119 37.09 6.12 -3.49
N ALA A 120 37.23 7.45 -3.40
CA ALA A 120 36.19 8.42 -3.77
C ALA A 120 35.71 8.34 -5.24
N ARG A 121 36.44 7.65 -6.13
CA ARG A 121 36.08 7.50 -7.55
C ARG A 121 35.27 6.25 -7.89
N ASN A 122 35.25 5.24 -7.03
CA ASN A 122 34.67 3.93 -7.38
C ASN A 122 33.45 3.55 -6.53
N TYR A 123 33.04 4.40 -5.59
CA TYR A 123 31.85 4.17 -4.80
C TYR A 123 30.71 5.04 -5.33
N GLU A 124 29.68 4.41 -5.90
CA GLU A 124 28.40 5.10 -6.04
C GLU A 124 27.81 5.27 -4.63
N PRO A 125 27.68 6.52 -4.13
CA PRO A 125 26.99 6.76 -2.88
C PRO A 125 25.65 6.06 -2.94
N SER A 126 25.17 5.55 -1.81
CA SER A 126 23.82 5.01 -1.68
C SER A 126 22.81 6.15 -1.90
N VAL A 127 22.71 6.63 -3.15
CA VAL A 127 21.75 7.61 -3.61
C VAL A 127 20.43 6.91 -3.52
N LYS A 128 19.62 7.39 -2.57
CA LYS A 128 18.19 7.16 -2.40
C LYS A 128 17.67 6.07 -3.34
N GLY A 129 17.33 4.92 -2.78
CA GLY A 129 16.37 4.03 -3.41
C GLY A 129 15.06 4.76 -3.64
N SER A 130 14.98 5.54 -4.72
CA SER A 130 13.76 5.93 -5.40
C SER A 130 13.23 4.70 -6.15
N PHE A 131 13.01 3.62 -5.39
CA PHE A 131 11.98 2.69 -5.83
C PHE A 131 10.71 3.52 -5.85
N ALA A 132 10.20 3.80 -7.05
CA ALA A 132 8.83 4.21 -7.22
C ALA A 132 7.99 3.12 -6.55
N LEU A 133 7.63 3.34 -5.27
CA LEU A 133 6.73 2.46 -4.55
C LEU A 133 5.47 2.44 -5.39
N THR A 134 5.29 1.35 -6.13
CA THR A 134 4.02 1.05 -6.76
C THR A 134 3.03 1.03 -5.62
N GLN A 135 2.18 2.07 -5.54
CA GLN A 135 1.18 2.17 -4.48
C GLN A 135 0.48 0.82 -4.37
N THR A 136 0.52 0.24 -3.17
CA THR A 136 0.00 -1.09 -2.91
C THR A 136 -1.47 -1.13 -3.35
N SER A 137 -1.88 -2.27 -3.91
CA SER A 137 -3.23 -2.52 -4.46
C SER A 137 -4.40 -1.87 -3.68
N PRO A 138 -4.42 -1.87 -2.33
CA PRO A 138 -5.52 -1.25 -1.57
C PRO A 138 -5.63 0.27 -1.75
N ILE A 139 -4.50 0.99 -1.80
CA ILE A 139 -4.49 2.46 -1.95
C ILE A 139 -5.01 2.83 -3.35
N LYS A 140 -4.64 2.05 -4.38
CA LYS A 140 -5.16 2.24 -5.73
C LYS A 140 -6.66 1.94 -5.81
N ALA A 141 -7.16 0.94 -5.10
CA ALA A 141 -8.58 0.64 -5.03
C ALA A 141 -9.36 1.78 -4.37
N ILE A 142 -8.86 2.31 -3.24
CA ILE A 142 -9.43 3.48 -2.57
C ILE A 142 -9.44 4.69 -3.50
N ALA A 143 -8.29 5.04 -4.10
CA ALA A 143 -8.20 6.17 -5.03
C ALA A 143 -9.10 6.00 -6.27
N LYS A 144 -9.26 4.77 -6.77
CA LYS A 144 -10.19 4.46 -7.86
C LYS A 144 -11.64 4.65 -7.42
N SER A 145 -12.02 4.21 -6.22
CA SER A 145 -13.36 4.43 -5.66
C SER A 145 -13.66 5.92 -5.47
N PHE A 146 -12.70 6.71 -4.97
CA PHE A 146 -12.84 8.17 -4.85
C PHE A 146 -13.02 8.86 -6.21
N ARG A 147 -12.34 8.38 -7.26
CA ARG A 147 -12.46 8.95 -8.62
C ARG A 147 -13.75 8.55 -9.33
N ALA A 148 -14.25 7.35 -9.08
CA ALA A 148 -15.46 6.82 -9.71
C ALA A 148 -16.76 7.26 -9.02
N TYR A 149 -16.66 7.78 -7.79
CA TYR A 149 -17.83 8.21 -7.04
C TYR A 149 -18.27 9.59 -7.47
N VAL A 150 -19.48 9.63 -8.03
CA VAL A 150 -20.22 10.84 -8.32
C VAL A 150 -21.24 11.00 -7.20
N PRO A 151 -21.13 12.03 -6.34
CA PRO A 151 -22.12 12.30 -5.31
C PRO A 151 -23.51 12.41 -5.95
N SER A 152 -24.47 11.65 -5.43
CA SER A 152 -25.87 11.82 -5.82
C SER A 152 -26.44 13.08 -5.16
N SER A 153 -27.53 13.64 -5.70
CA SER A 153 -28.23 14.77 -5.07
C SER A 153 -28.65 14.46 -3.63
N PHE A 154 -28.93 13.18 -3.34
CA PHE A 154 -29.20 12.67 -1.99
C PHE A 154 -27.98 12.81 -1.06
N ASP A 155 -26.76 12.65 -1.56
CA ASP A 155 -25.53 12.79 -0.75
C ASP A 155 -25.17 14.26 -0.48
N ALA A 156 -25.78 15.21 -1.20
CA ALA A 156 -25.55 16.65 -1.08
C ALA A 156 -26.54 17.35 -0.14
N ASP A 157 -27.58 16.66 0.34
CA ASP A 157 -28.58 17.25 1.24
C ASP A 157 -28.05 17.26 2.69
N PRO A 158 -27.86 18.45 3.30
CA PRO A 158 -27.38 18.56 4.68
C PRO A 158 -28.33 17.90 5.71
N SER A 159 -29.61 17.65 5.37
CA SER A 159 -30.55 17.00 6.29
C SER A 159 -30.20 15.54 6.62
N HIS A 160 -29.35 14.88 5.82
CA HIS A 160 -28.93 13.51 6.07
C HIS A 160 -27.73 13.39 7.02
N ALA A 161 -26.96 14.47 7.19
CA ALA A 161 -25.81 14.51 8.11
C ALA A 161 -26.23 14.58 9.58
N THR A 162 -27.43 15.09 9.85
CA THR A 162 -27.97 15.21 11.20
C THR A 162 -28.48 13.84 11.65
N VAL A 163 -27.55 12.99 12.10
CA VAL A 163 -27.89 11.89 13.01
C VAL A 163 -28.54 12.56 14.21
N THR A 164 -29.87 12.55 14.22
CA THR A 164 -30.65 13.09 15.32
C THR A 164 -30.42 12.11 16.47
N HIS A 165 -29.39 12.36 17.27
CA HIS A 165 -29.24 11.78 18.59
C HIS A 165 -30.35 12.37 19.46
N GLN A 166 -31.60 11.94 19.23
CA GLN A 166 -32.60 12.11 20.26
C GLN A 166 -32.15 11.26 21.45
N PRO A 167 -31.95 11.84 22.64
CA PRO A 167 -31.71 11.05 23.82
C PRO A 167 -32.92 10.12 24.01
N ILE A 168 -32.66 8.82 24.06
CA ILE A 168 -33.64 7.83 24.47
C ILE A 168 -33.89 8.08 25.96
N SER A 169 -34.79 9.01 26.26
CA SER A 169 -35.32 9.21 27.60
C SER A 169 -36.48 8.23 27.79
N SER A 170 -36.17 7.07 28.34
CA SER A 170 -37.16 6.19 28.96
C SER A 170 -37.00 6.24 30.47
N PRO A 171 -37.95 6.80 31.24
CA PRO A 171 -38.18 6.35 32.60
C PRO A 171 -39.18 5.20 32.57
N VAL A 172 -38.75 4.04 33.05
CA VAL A 172 -39.63 2.95 33.45
C VAL A 172 -40.41 3.41 34.67
N ALA A 173 -41.65 3.84 34.48
CA ALA A 173 -42.61 4.04 35.57
C ALA A 173 -43.59 2.84 35.58
N LEU A 174 -43.40 1.98 36.57
CA LEU A 174 -44.36 0.96 36.98
C LEU A 174 -45.55 1.63 37.69
N GLY A 175 -46.76 1.24 37.30
CA GLY A 175 -47.96 1.32 38.14
C GLY A 175 -48.96 2.41 37.79
N ASN A 176 -50.04 2.03 37.10
CA ASN A 176 -51.35 1.92 37.77
C ASN A 176 -52.41 1.37 36.79
N LEU A 177 -53.13 0.36 37.28
CA LEU A 177 -54.39 -0.12 36.72
C LEU A 177 -55.46 0.96 36.93
N GLU A 178 -56.18 1.32 35.87
CA GLU A 178 -57.57 1.72 36.02
C GLU A 178 -58.40 1.29 34.80
N ILE A 179 -59.59 0.80 35.13
CA ILE A 179 -60.54 0.06 34.32
C ILE A 179 -61.66 1.01 33.86
N SER A 180 -62.26 0.71 32.69
CA SER A 180 -63.45 1.32 32.05
C SER A 180 -63.10 2.41 31.03
N SER A 181 -63.69 2.51 29.84
CA SER A 181 -65.01 2.08 29.35
C SER A 181 -65.02 2.06 27.81
N ALA A 182 -65.97 1.31 27.25
CA ALA A 182 -66.18 1.00 25.84
C ALA A 182 -66.43 2.18 24.89
N SER A 183 -65.95 2.07 23.64
CA SER A 183 -66.79 2.24 22.43
C SER A 183 -66.06 1.94 21.11
N SER A 184 -66.61 0.95 20.39
CA SER A 184 -66.76 0.80 18.93
C SER A 184 -65.59 0.45 17.99
N PRO A 185 -65.83 -0.40 16.96
CA PRO A 185 -64.79 -1.01 16.14
C PRO A 185 -64.65 -0.34 14.75
N ALA A 186 -63.41 -0.16 14.28
CA ALA A 186 -63.15 0.22 12.89
C ALA A 186 -61.97 -0.58 12.30
N THR A 187 -62.36 -1.48 11.38
CA THR A 187 -61.70 -1.87 10.12
C THR A 187 -60.28 -2.49 10.15
N PRO A 188 -60.09 -3.70 9.58
CA PRO A 188 -58.79 -4.35 9.50
C PRO A 188 -57.95 -3.79 8.33
N THR A 189 -56.82 -3.18 8.65
CA THR A 189 -55.78 -2.81 7.67
C THR A 189 -54.83 -4.00 7.44
N PRO A 190 -54.44 -4.30 6.19
CA PRO A 190 -53.74 -5.55 5.88
C PRO A 190 -52.31 -5.58 6.43
N SER A 191 -51.97 -6.75 6.96
CA SER A 191 -50.67 -7.25 7.38
C SER A 191 -49.49 -6.75 6.54
N GLN A 192 -48.79 -5.72 7.03
CA GLN A 192 -47.41 -5.46 6.64
C GLN A 192 -46.50 -6.53 7.26
N LYS A 193 -45.86 -7.30 6.39
CA LYS A 193 -44.80 -8.25 6.75
C LYS A 193 -43.74 -7.52 7.58
N ARG A 194 -43.67 -7.85 8.88
CA ARG A 194 -42.52 -7.52 9.73
C ARG A 194 -41.29 -8.21 9.16
N ALA A 195 -40.48 -7.46 8.41
CA ALA A 195 -39.09 -7.80 8.20
C ALA A 195 -38.40 -7.73 9.57
N ARG A 196 -37.93 -8.88 10.05
CA ARG A 196 -37.14 -8.99 11.26
C ARG A 196 -35.84 -8.20 11.06
N HIS A 197 -35.73 -7.08 11.77
CA HIS A 197 -34.48 -6.33 11.90
C HIS A 197 -33.91 -6.66 13.29
N ASP A 198 -33.44 -7.90 13.44
CA ASP A 198 -32.62 -8.34 14.57
C ASP A 198 -31.28 -8.82 14.01
N THR A 199 -30.41 -7.87 13.70
CA THR A 199 -28.96 -8.09 13.61
C THR A 199 -28.25 -6.79 13.98
N ASP A 200 -27.84 -6.72 15.24
CA ASP A 200 -26.47 -6.37 15.66
C ASP A 200 -25.70 -5.44 14.70
N SER A 201 -26.08 -4.16 14.70
CA SER A 201 -25.55 -3.11 13.81
C SER A 201 -24.29 -2.45 14.40
N GLY A 202 -23.38 -3.24 14.98
CA GLY A 202 -22.16 -2.74 15.63
C GLY A 202 -20.90 -2.80 14.76
N LEU A 203 -20.83 -3.68 13.76
CA LEU A 203 -19.54 -4.04 13.16
C LEU A 203 -19.53 -4.27 11.63
N LEU A 204 -20.66 -4.15 10.93
CA LEU A 204 -20.76 -4.61 9.53
C LEU A 204 -20.85 -3.51 8.45
N GLU A 205 -20.87 -2.23 8.80
CA GLU A 205 -21.14 -1.17 7.80
C GLU A 205 -19.95 -0.27 7.47
N ASP A 206 -18.73 -0.79 7.54
CA ASP A 206 -17.53 -0.02 7.19
C ASP A 206 -17.15 -0.17 5.71
N THR A 207 -18.13 -0.08 4.81
CA THR A 207 -17.85 -0.12 3.38
C THR A 207 -17.25 1.22 2.93
N PRO A 208 -16.26 1.22 2.01
CA PRO A 208 -15.66 2.45 1.49
C PRO A 208 -16.69 3.45 0.94
N SER A 209 -17.77 2.95 0.32
CA SER A 209 -18.86 3.77 -0.19
C SER A 209 -19.61 4.50 0.93
N LYS A 210 -19.85 3.86 2.08
CA LYS A 210 -20.50 4.50 3.23
C LYS A 210 -19.60 5.56 3.87
N ARG A 211 -18.30 5.28 4.05
CA ARG A 211 -17.32 6.28 4.51
C ARG A 211 -17.25 7.50 3.59
N MET A 212 -17.32 7.28 2.28
CA MET A 212 -17.34 8.37 1.29
C MET A 212 -18.63 9.19 1.39
N ARG A 213 -19.80 8.55 1.52
CA ARG A 213 -21.07 9.25 1.73
C ARG A 213 -21.04 10.11 3.00
N MET A 214 -20.56 9.57 4.11
CA MET A 214 -20.42 10.35 5.36
C MET A 214 -19.44 11.52 5.19
N LEU A 215 -18.32 11.31 4.50
CA LEU A 215 -17.35 12.36 4.24
C LEU A 215 -17.95 13.49 3.38
N THR A 216 -18.64 13.15 2.30
CA THR A 216 -19.33 14.12 1.43
C THR A 216 -20.42 14.88 2.19
N SER A 217 -21.23 14.17 2.98
CA SER A 217 -22.28 14.77 3.79
C SER A 217 -21.72 15.74 4.83
N ASN A 218 -20.64 15.37 5.54
CA ASN A 218 -19.96 16.25 6.49
C ASN A 218 -19.32 17.48 5.82
N LEU A 219 -18.77 17.31 4.61
CA LEU A 219 -18.26 18.43 3.81
C LEU A 219 -19.38 19.36 3.34
N SER A 220 -20.55 18.83 2.98
CA SER A 220 -21.71 19.63 2.58
C SER A 220 -22.35 20.39 3.76
N ALA A 221 -22.28 19.83 4.97
CA ALA A 221 -22.84 20.43 6.18
C ALA A 221 -22.00 21.59 6.74
N THR A 222 -20.73 21.72 6.33
CA THR A 222 -19.91 22.87 6.71
C THR A 222 -20.22 24.06 5.81
N SER A 223 -20.96 25.03 6.37
CA SER A 223 -21.49 26.23 5.68
C SER A 223 -20.45 27.05 4.89
N SER A 224 -19.16 26.81 5.11
CA SER A 224 -18.08 27.58 4.52
C SER A 224 -17.35 26.88 3.39
N ALA A 225 -17.34 25.53 3.28
CA ALA A 225 -16.46 24.73 2.39
C ALA A 225 -14.97 25.18 2.34
N SER A 226 -14.57 26.15 3.17
CA SER A 226 -13.35 26.93 3.08
C SER A 226 -12.15 26.21 3.67
N PHE A 227 -12.40 25.07 4.32
CA PHE A 227 -11.36 24.22 4.85
C PHE A 227 -10.60 23.46 3.74
N LEU A 228 -11.21 23.29 2.56
CA LEU A 228 -10.57 22.59 1.43
C LEU A 228 -9.89 23.53 0.43
N THR A 229 -10.21 24.83 0.47
CA THR A 229 -9.59 25.85 -0.40
C THR A 229 -9.37 27.13 0.40
N SER A 230 -8.37 27.15 1.28
CA SER A 230 -7.89 28.45 1.75
C SER A 230 -7.35 29.21 0.54
N LYS A 231 -8.05 30.28 0.13
CA LYS A 231 -7.59 31.17 -0.95
C LYS A 231 -6.29 31.88 -0.59
N THR A 232 -5.94 31.90 0.69
CA THR A 232 -4.65 32.36 1.18
C THR A 232 -3.59 31.31 0.81
N PRO A 233 -2.64 31.63 -0.09
CA PRO A 233 -1.54 30.74 -0.37
C PRO A 233 -0.80 30.42 0.93
N TYR A 234 -0.50 29.13 1.16
CA TYR A 234 0.37 28.73 2.25
C TYR A 234 1.76 29.31 1.98
N THR A 235 2.11 30.38 2.69
CA THR A 235 3.47 30.91 2.75
C THR A 235 4.26 30.19 3.84
N SER A 236 5.59 30.27 3.80
CA SER A 236 6.48 29.70 4.82
C SER A 236 6.14 30.14 6.25
N ASP A 237 5.49 31.29 6.38
CA ASP A 237 5.26 31.98 7.66
C ASP A 237 3.94 31.54 8.32
N ILE A 238 3.09 30.77 7.62
CA ILE A 238 1.82 30.27 8.15
C ILE A 238 2.03 28.81 8.60
N PRO A 239 2.16 28.54 9.90
CA PRO A 239 2.32 27.17 10.39
C PRO A 239 1.07 26.36 10.00
N PHE A 240 1.28 25.14 9.50
CA PHE A 240 0.18 24.25 9.14
C PHE A 240 -0.78 24.10 10.34
N PRO A 241 -2.09 24.34 10.15
CA PRO A 241 -3.04 24.17 11.22
C PRO A 241 -2.98 22.72 11.71
N ARG A 242 -2.83 22.52 13.02
CA ARG A 242 -2.86 21.19 13.63
C ARG A 242 -4.22 20.57 13.33
N LEU A 243 -4.25 19.58 12.44
CA LEU A 243 -5.49 18.97 11.94
C LEU A 243 -6.26 18.23 13.03
N LEU A 244 -5.55 17.78 14.06
CA LEU A 244 -6.09 17.07 15.21
C LEU A 244 -5.86 17.93 16.46
N LYS A 245 -6.56 19.06 16.57
CA LYS A 245 -6.64 19.78 17.85
C LYS A 245 -7.62 19.04 18.73
N ARG A 246 -7.12 18.41 19.79
CA ARG A 246 -8.01 17.93 20.84
C ARG A 246 -8.51 19.13 21.64
N VAL A 247 -9.82 19.17 21.87
CA VAL A 247 -10.41 20.11 22.81
C VAL A 247 -9.85 19.75 24.19
N PRO A 248 -9.27 20.72 24.94
CA PRO A 248 -8.88 20.49 26.32
C PRO A 248 -10.10 19.95 27.06
N VAL A 249 -10.00 18.72 27.57
CA VAL A 249 -11.02 18.20 28.46
C VAL A 249 -10.68 18.78 29.82
N ASP A 250 -11.58 19.57 30.39
CA ASP A 250 -11.45 20.09 31.75
C ASP A 250 -11.58 18.93 32.75
N THR A 251 -10.50 18.16 32.90
CA THR A 251 -10.40 17.12 33.93
C THR A 251 -9.79 17.71 35.18
N PRO A 252 -10.40 17.48 36.37
CA PRO A 252 -9.84 17.95 37.63
C PRO A 252 -8.46 17.32 37.85
N GLU A 253 -7.50 18.12 38.32
CA GLU A 253 -6.19 17.60 38.71
C GLU A 253 -6.32 16.72 39.96
N PRO A 254 -5.61 15.57 40.06
CA PRO A 254 -5.72 14.69 41.20
C PRO A 254 -5.07 15.36 42.40
N ASP A 255 -5.69 15.25 43.57
CA ASP A 255 -5.11 15.79 44.79
C ASP A 255 -3.94 14.92 45.29
N TRP A 256 -2.74 15.23 44.81
CA TRP A 256 -1.51 14.54 45.22
C TRP A 256 -1.12 14.81 46.68
N SER A 257 -1.72 15.80 47.35
CA SER A 257 -1.41 16.09 48.75
C SER A 257 -1.79 14.94 49.69
N LEU A 258 -2.78 14.13 49.31
CA LEU A 258 -3.25 12.96 50.05
C LEU A 258 -2.15 11.89 50.26
N THR A 259 -1.16 11.84 49.35
CA THR A 259 -0.02 10.91 49.45
C THR A 259 0.98 11.30 50.54
N LYS A 260 1.03 12.58 50.94
CA LYS A 260 2.00 13.11 51.91
C LYS A 260 1.57 12.92 53.35
N THR A 261 0.74 11.93 53.65
CA THR A 261 0.29 11.75 55.02
C THR A 261 1.48 11.41 55.91
N SER A 262 1.70 12.21 56.95
CA SER A 262 2.71 11.95 57.98
C SER A 262 2.61 10.50 58.45
N ALA A 263 3.72 9.76 58.33
CA ALA A 263 3.84 8.38 58.77
C ALA A 263 4.05 8.27 60.30
N ASP A 264 3.76 9.33 61.06
CA ASP A 264 3.96 9.35 62.51
C ASP A 264 3.04 8.32 63.18
N PRO A 265 3.59 7.24 63.76
CA PRO A 265 2.81 6.17 64.38
C PRO A 265 2.00 6.64 65.60
N ARG A 266 2.29 7.84 66.13
CA ARG A 266 1.62 8.42 67.29
C ARG A 266 0.29 9.08 66.96
N HIS A 267 0.02 9.37 65.69
CA HIS A 267 -1.24 9.93 65.24
C HIS A 267 -2.21 8.80 64.87
N TYR A 268 -2.81 8.18 65.88
CA TYR A 268 -3.86 7.19 65.65
C TYR A 268 -5.12 7.89 65.15
N VAL A 269 -5.48 7.64 63.89
CA VAL A 269 -6.68 8.17 63.27
C VAL A 269 -7.86 7.25 63.60
N GLY A 270 -8.99 7.82 64.02
CA GLY A 270 -10.21 7.05 64.26
C GLY A 270 -10.67 6.29 63.00
N LYS A 271 -11.38 5.17 63.19
CA LYS A 271 -11.82 4.27 62.10
C LYS A 271 -12.61 5.02 61.00
N GLU A 272 -13.47 5.95 61.38
CA GLU A 272 -14.28 6.74 60.43
C GLU A 272 -13.41 7.68 59.57
N ALA A 273 -12.46 8.38 60.20
CA ALA A 273 -11.54 9.26 59.50
C ALA A 273 -10.59 8.48 58.57
N MET A 274 -10.21 7.25 58.93
CA MET A 274 -9.50 6.33 58.03
C MET A 274 -10.38 5.94 56.83
N GLY A 275 -11.67 5.66 57.06
CA GLY A 275 -12.64 5.36 56.01
C GLY A 275 -12.78 6.49 54.98
N HIS A 276 -12.98 7.73 55.45
CA HIS A 276 -13.05 8.90 54.56
C HIS A 276 -11.76 9.13 53.78
N LYS A 277 -10.60 8.90 54.40
CA LYS A 277 -9.32 9.03 53.72
C LYS A 277 -9.15 7.98 52.63
N ILE A 278 -9.57 6.74 52.88
CA ILE A 278 -9.57 5.68 51.86
C ILE A 278 -10.46 6.11 50.69
N GLU A 279 -11.66 6.62 50.94
CA GLU A 279 -12.57 7.11 49.90
C GLU A 279 -11.95 8.25 49.07
N GLN A 280 -11.30 9.23 49.73
CA GLN A 280 -10.58 10.31 49.04
C GLN A 280 -9.44 9.78 48.18
N LEU A 281 -8.64 8.84 48.70
CA LEU A 281 -7.55 8.21 47.94
C LEU A 281 -8.09 7.40 46.76
N THR A 282 -9.19 6.66 46.91
CA THR A 282 -9.83 5.92 45.83
C THR A 282 -10.33 6.86 44.73
N LYS A 283 -10.94 8.01 45.11
CA LYS A 283 -11.37 9.02 44.14
C LYS A 283 -10.18 9.64 43.39
N ALA A 284 -9.14 10.06 44.12
CA ALA A 284 -7.93 10.63 43.51
C ALA A 284 -7.21 9.63 42.59
N LEU A 285 -7.23 8.34 42.93
CA LEU A 285 -6.71 7.27 42.07
C LEU A 285 -7.52 7.16 40.76
N ALA A 286 -8.84 7.16 40.85
CA ALA A 286 -9.71 7.10 39.67
C ALA A 286 -9.53 8.33 38.75
N ASP A 287 -9.37 9.53 39.33
CA ASP A 287 -9.08 10.74 38.57
C ASP A 287 -7.70 10.67 37.89
N ALA A 288 -6.69 10.12 38.57
CA ALA A 288 -5.36 9.88 37.99
C ALA A 288 -5.38 8.85 36.86
N GLU A 289 -6.12 7.74 36.99
CA GLU A 289 -6.31 6.75 35.93
C GLU A 289 -6.94 7.38 34.68
N ARG A 290 -7.96 8.22 34.87
CA ARG A 290 -8.60 8.96 33.77
C ARG A 290 -7.64 9.92 33.07
N LEU A 291 -6.76 10.61 33.82
CA LEU A 291 -5.75 11.47 33.23
C LEU A 291 -4.71 10.70 32.42
N LEU A 292 -4.29 9.52 32.90
CA LEU A 292 -3.39 8.64 32.15
C LEU A 292 -4.03 8.16 30.85
N GLU A 293 -5.32 7.81 30.86
CA GLU A 293 -6.05 7.44 29.64
C GLU A 293 -6.11 8.61 28.64
N ILE A 294 -6.43 9.82 29.12
CA ILE A 294 -6.45 11.03 28.28
C ILE A 294 -5.05 11.31 27.72
N ALA A 295 -4.00 11.15 28.52
CA ALA A 295 -2.62 11.32 28.09
C ALA A 295 -2.24 10.30 27.00
N GLY A 296 -2.58 9.02 27.16
CA GLY A 296 -2.34 7.99 26.14
C GLY A 296 -3.06 8.31 24.82
N GLN A 297 -4.33 8.71 24.88
CA GLN A 297 -5.08 9.15 23.70
C GLN A 297 -4.47 10.41 23.06
N ASN A 298 -3.90 11.32 23.86
CA ASN A 298 -3.14 12.46 23.34
C ASN A 298 -1.88 11.99 22.62
N GLU A 299 -1.08 11.11 23.20
CA GLU A 299 0.12 10.56 22.55
C GLU A 299 -0.20 9.91 21.21
N GLU A 300 -1.28 9.11 21.14
CA GLU A 300 -1.76 8.52 19.88
C GLU A 300 -2.12 9.59 18.85
N THR A 301 -2.82 10.65 19.28
CA THR A 301 -3.20 11.77 18.40
C THR A 301 -1.97 12.50 17.86
N TRP A 302 -0.96 12.72 18.71
CA TRP A 302 0.28 13.39 18.33
C TRP A 302 1.12 12.52 17.38
N ALA A 303 1.19 11.21 17.65
CA ALA A 303 1.84 10.24 16.76
C ALA A 303 1.16 10.21 15.38
N ALA A 304 -0.17 10.16 15.34
CA ALA A 304 -0.93 10.21 14.10
C ALA A 304 -0.68 11.52 13.33
N GLN A 305 -0.64 12.66 14.02
CA GLN A 305 -0.33 13.94 13.40
C GLN A 305 1.09 13.98 12.81
N ALA A 306 2.09 13.42 13.51
CA ALA A 306 3.46 13.36 13.03
C ALA A 306 3.59 12.53 11.73
N VAL A 307 2.89 11.38 11.66
CA VAL A 307 2.85 10.56 10.44
C VAL A 307 2.20 11.31 9.28
N LEU A 308 1.08 12.01 9.52
CA LEU A 308 0.42 12.81 8.48
C LEU A 308 1.31 13.95 7.95
N GLN A 309 2.07 14.60 8.83
CA GLN A 309 3.04 15.62 8.45
C GLN A 309 4.17 15.03 7.60
N ASP A 310 4.76 13.91 8.01
CA ASP A 310 5.82 13.22 7.25
C ASP A 310 5.34 12.80 5.86
N MET A 311 4.14 12.21 5.77
CA MET A 311 3.54 11.84 4.49
C MET A 311 3.32 13.05 3.56
N THR A 312 2.95 14.20 4.13
CA THR A 312 2.71 15.43 3.37
C THR A 312 4.03 16.02 2.88
N LEU A 313 5.05 16.11 3.73
CA LEU A 313 6.39 16.55 3.37
C LEU A 313 7.01 15.65 2.30
N SER A 314 6.83 14.33 2.41
CA SER A 314 7.27 13.37 1.39
C SER A 314 6.62 13.64 0.02
N LYS A 315 5.32 13.95 -0.02
CA LYS A 315 4.63 14.33 -1.26
C LYS A 315 5.15 15.64 -1.83
N MET A 316 5.34 16.66 -0.99
CA MET A 316 5.88 17.95 -1.43
C MET A 316 7.29 17.80 -2.00
N ASN A 317 8.16 17.03 -1.33
CA ASN A 317 9.52 16.74 -1.82
C ASN A 317 9.51 16.01 -3.16
N LYS A 318 8.59 15.06 -3.38
CA LYS A 318 8.44 14.39 -4.69
C LYS A 318 8.02 15.36 -5.79
N VAL A 319 7.11 16.29 -5.51
CA VAL A 319 6.68 17.30 -6.47
C VAL A 319 7.81 18.29 -6.79
N VAL A 320 8.58 18.71 -5.78
CA VAL A 320 9.76 19.55 -5.97
C VAL A 320 10.80 18.83 -6.84
N HIS A 321 11.14 17.59 -6.52
CA HIS A 321 12.07 16.79 -7.33
C HIS A 321 11.59 16.58 -8.77
N ALA A 322 10.31 16.25 -8.99
CA ALA A 322 9.78 16.12 -10.34
C ALA A 322 9.89 17.42 -11.15
N LYS A 323 9.68 18.58 -10.50
CA LYS A 323 9.87 19.91 -11.12
C LYS A 323 11.34 20.23 -11.36
N GLU A 324 12.24 19.82 -10.47
CA GLU A 324 13.69 19.96 -10.65
C GLU A 324 14.18 19.12 -11.83
N GLU A 325 13.73 17.87 -11.93
CA GLU A 325 14.02 16.96 -13.06
C GLU A 325 13.43 17.51 -14.37
N GLU A 326 12.20 18.03 -14.36
CA GLU A 326 11.60 18.67 -15.53
C GLU A 326 12.39 19.92 -15.96
N ARG A 327 12.84 20.73 -15.00
CA ARG A 327 13.71 21.89 -15.25
C ARG A 327 15.07 21.48 -15.77
N ALA A 328 15.67 20.41 -15.23
CA ALA A 328 16.94 19.86 -15.71
C ALA A 328 16.79 19.35 -17.15
N ALA A 329 15.77 18.55 -17.44
CA ALA A 329 15.49 18.05 -18.78
C ALA A 329 15.16 19.16 -19.79
N LYS A 330 14.46 20.22 -19.36
CA LYS A 330 14.24 21.43 -20.20
C LYS A 330 15.53 22.21 -20.40
N LYS A 331 16.38 22.29 -19.39
CA LYS A 331 17.72 22.85 -19.53
C LYS A 331 18.48 22.04 -20.56
N ASP A 332 18.56 20.71 -20.47
CA ASP A 332 19.28 19.89 -21.46
C ASP A 332 18.75 20.01 -22.90
N LYS A 333 17.45 20.30 -23.07
CA LYS A 333 16.83 20.49 -24.40
C LYS A 333 16.98 21.90 -24.97
N SER A 334 16.94 22.94 -24.14
CA SER A 334 17.04 24.35 -24.55
C SER A 334 18.44 24.93 -24.39
N SER A 335 19.25 24.31 -23.54
CA SER A 335 20.63 24.62 -23.30
C SER A 335 21.46 23.83 -24.31
N LEU A 336 21.53 24.39 -25.51
CA LEU A 336 22.81 24.55 -26.20
C LEU A 336 23.75 25.45 -25.36
N THR A 337 23.77 25.31 -24.03
CA THR A 337 24.83 25.89 -23.22
C THR A 337 26.02 25.00 -23.47
N LEU A 338 26.95 25.55 -24.23
CA LEU A 338 28.34 25.15 -24.24
C LEU A 338 28.75 24.68 -22.83
N PRO A 339 29.46 23.54 -22.71
CA PRO A 339 29.85 22.98 -21.43
C PRO A 339 30.48 24.07 -20.55
N GLY A 340 30.09 24.08 -19.28
CA GLY A 340 30.43 25.15 -18.35
C GLY A 340 31.95 25.33 -18.17
N PRO A 341 32.39 26.52 -17.72
CA PRO A 341 33.81 26.84 -17.57
C PRO A 341 34.42 25.92 -16.50
N GLY A 342 35.11 24.86 -16.94
CA GLY A 342 35.71 23.85 -16.05
C GLY A 342 35.96 22.51 -16.72
N GLU A 343 35.16 22.15 -17.73
CA GLU A 343 35.46 21.01 -18.60
C GLU A 343 36.36 21.50 -19.74
N GLY A 344 37.67 21.35 -19.55
CA GLY A 344 38.73 21.92 -20.37
C GLY A 344 38.68 21.57 -21.86
N TYR A 345 37.91 22.33 -22.63
CA TYR A 345 38.02 22.41 -24.08
C TYR A 345 38.41 23.81 -24.52
N GLY A 346 39.65 24.18 -24.22
CA GLY A 346 40.41 25.15 -25.03
C GLY A 346 40.79 24.58 -26.41
N ARG A 347 39.99 23.65 -26.96
CA ARG A 347 40.09 23.25 -28.36
C ARG A 347 39.07 24.08 -29.11
N ILE A 348 39.54 24.93 -30.02
CA ILE A 348 38.73 25.55 -31.05
C ILE A 348 38.04 24.40 -31.77
N TRP A 349 36.73 24.24 -31.59
CA TRP A 349 35.95 23.27 -32.35
C TRP A 349 36.02 23.74 -33.79
N THR A 350 36.72 23.01 -34.64
CA THR A 350 36.68 23.25 -36.09
C THR A 350 35.24 23.05 -36.56
N ASP A 351 34.78 23.86 -37.52
CA ASP A 351 33.40 23.84 -38.03
C ASP A 351 32.91 22.43 -38.39
N GLN A 352 33.83 21.56 -38.81
CA GLN A 352 33.56 20.16 -39.14
C GLN A 352 33.10 19.32 -37.93
N ALA A 353 33.70 19.49 -36.75
CA ALA A 353 33.35 18.73 -35.55
C ALA A 353 31.93 19.05 -35.05
N ILE A 354 31.47 20.29 -35.26
CA ILE A 354 30.11 20.73 -34.93
C ILE A 354 29.10 20.09 -35.89
N LEU A 355 29.42 20.03 -37.18
CA LEU A 355 28.57 19.40 -38.18
C LEU A 355 28.44 17.89 -37.96
N ASP A 356 29.54 17.22 -37.62
CA ASP A 356 29.55 15.79 -37.31
C ASP A 356 28.75 15.47 -36.04
N TYR A 357 28.87 16.29 -35.00
CA TYR A 357 28.06 16.17 -33.79
C TYR A 357 26.55 16.33 -34.07
N LYS A 358 26.17 17.36 -34.85
CA LYS A 358 24.77 17.57 -35.25
C LYS A 358 24.23 16.42 -36.09
N ARG A 359 25.05 15.84 -36.99
CA ARG A 359 24.67 14.67 -37.79
C ARG A 359 24.44 13.45 -36.92
N LYS A 360 25.39 13.14 -36.04
CA LYS A 360 25.29 12.01 -35.10
C LYS A 360 24.07 12.13 -34.18
N LYS A 361 23.76 13.34 -33.71
CA LYS A 361 22.57 13.60 -32.89
C LYS A 361 21.28 13.34 -33.67
N ARG A 362 21.21 13.79 -34.94
CA ARG A 362 20.05 13.53 -35.80
C ARG A 362 19.87 12.03 -36.09
N GLU A 363 20.95 11.32 -36.36
CA GLU A 363 20.92 9.85 -36.56
C GLU A 363 20.44 9.11 -35.31
N GLU A 364 20.84 9.57 -34.11
CA GLU A 364 20.37 9.01 -32.84
C GLU A 364 18.88 9.28 -32.60
N GLU A 365 18.42 10.51 -32.85
CA GLU A 365 17.00 10.88 -32.77
C GLU A 365 16.15 10.08 -33.78
N GLU A 366 16.64 9.87 -35.01
CA GLU A 366 15.99 9.05 -36.02
C GLU A 366 15.92 7.56 -35.60
N ARG A 367 16.98 7.02 -34.99
CA ARG A 367 16.99 5.66 -34.46
C ARG A 367 16.01 5.48 -33.32
N GLU A 368 15.97 6.41 -32.36
CA GLU A 368 15.01 6.38 -31.26
C GLU A 368 13.56 6.51 -31.76
N ALA A 369 13.33 7.38 -32.74
CA ALA A 369 12.01 7.52 -33.38
C ALA A 369 11.60 6.24 -34.12
N ALA A 370 12.54 5.58 -34.83
CA ALA A 370 12.30 4.31 -35.50
C ALA A 370 11.99 3.19 -34.50
N GLU A 371 12.73 3.08 -33.40
CA GLU A 371 12.47 2.10 -32.35
C GLU A 371 11.11 2.34 -31.67
N LYS A 372 10.76 3.61 -31.40
CA LYS A 372 9.45 3.96 -30.85
C LYS A 372 8.31 3.57 -31.79
N LYS A 373 8.49 3.77 -33.11
CA LYS A 373 7.53 3.33 -34.13
C LYS A 373 7.39 1.81 -34.15
N GLN A 374 8.50 1.06 -34.12
CA GLN A 374 8.48 -0.41 -34.05
C GLN A 374 7.77 -0.92 -32.78
N ARG A 375 8.06 -0.34 -31.62
CA ARG A 375 7.37 -0.70 -30.36
C ARG A 375 5.87 -0.36 -30.40
N ALA A 376 5.46 0.65 -31.15
CA ALA A 376 4.05 0.98 -31.32
C ALA A 376 3.35 -0.04 -32.22
N THR A 377 3.93 -0.39 -33.36
CA THR A 377 3.38 -1.40 -34.28
C THR A 377 3.29 -2.77 -33.62
N GLU A 378 4.31 -3.20 -32.88
CA GLU A 378 4.28 -4.46 -32.11
C GLU A 378 3.14 -4.49 -31.08
N LYS A 379 2.87 -3.36 -30.40
CA LYS A 379 1.77 -3.27 -29.44
C LYS A 379 0.41 -3.34 -30.11
N GLU A 380 0.25 -2.71 -31.28
CA GLU A 380 -0.98 -2.78 -32.07
C GLU A 380 -1.23 -4.18 -32.58
N GLU A 381 -0.22 -4.87 -33.11
CA GLU A 381 -0.31 -6.28 -33.51
C GLU A 381 -0.68 -7.20 -32.34
N MET A 382 -0.06 -6.99 -31.17
CA MET A 382 -0.40 -7.75 -29.97
C MET A 382 -1.81 -7.46 -29.47
N ARG A 383 -2.31 -6.23 -29.65
CA ARG A 383 -3.70 -5.87 -29.33
C ARG A 383 -4.67 -6.52 -30.30
N ALA A 384 -4.38 -6.54 -31.59
CA ALA A 384 -5.16 -7.21 -32.62
C ALA A 384 -5.27 -8.72 -32.35
N LYS A 385 -4.13 -9.41 -32.12
CA LYS A 385 -4.10 -10.84 -31.77
C LYS A 385 -4.92 -11.16 -30.51
N ARG A 386 -4.90 -10.28 -29.50
CA ARG A 386 -5.73 -10.46 -28.29
C ARG A 386 -7.22 -10.30 -28.58
N ALA A 387 -7.59 -9.34 -29.43
CA ALA A 387 -8.98 -9.12 -29.83
C ALA A 387 -9.53 -10.32 -30.61
N GLU A 388 -8.74 -10.91 -31.52
CA GLU A 388 -9.11 -12.13 -32.24
C GLU A 388 -9.36 -13.32 -31.31
N ILE A 389 -8.45 -13.56 -30.34
CA ILE A 389 -8.62 -14.64 -29.35
C ILE A 389 -9.88 -14.41 -28.49
N GLU A 390 -10.21 -13.16 -28.20
CA GLU A 390 -11.41 -12.82 -27.44
C GLU A 390 -12.70 -13.00 -28.24
N ALA A 391 -12.68 -12.73 -29.56
CA ALA A 391 -13.80 -13.03 -30.46
C ALA A 391 -14.03 -14.55 -30.56
N ASP A 392 -12.98 -15.32 -30.83
CA ASP A 392 -13.05 -16.79 -30.87
C ASP A 392 -13.59 -17.37 -29.56
N TRP A 393 -13.18 -16.81 -28.42
CA TRP A 393 -13.66 -17.23 -27.10
C TRP A 393 -15.16 -17.00 -26.91
N LYS A 394 -15.68 -15.87 -27.39
CA LYS A 394 -17.11 -15.55 -27.32
C LYS A 394 -17.93 -16.54 -28.15
N ASP A 395 -17.48 -16.84 -29.37
CA ASP A 395 -18.14 -17.82 -30.24
C ASP A 395 -18.16 -19.23 -29.63
N ILE A 396 -17.06 -19.66 -28.99
CA ILE A 396 -16.98 -20.94 -28.29
C ILE A 396 -17.96 -20.98 -27.10
N MET A 397 -18.05 -19.89 -26.34
CA MET A 397 -18.97 -19.78 -25.21
C MET A 397 -20.44 -19.79 -25.65
N GLU A 398 -20.77 -19.15 -26.77
CA GLU A 398 -22.13 -19.16 -27.33
C GLU A 398 -22.53 -20.56 -27.81
N LYS A 399 -21.64 -21.24 -28.55
CA LYS A 399 -21.86 -22.64 -28.96
C LYS A 399 -22.01 -23.59 -27.77
N HIS A 400 -21.20 -23.40 -26.72
CA HIS A 400 -21.33 -24.19 -25.49
C HIS A 400 -22.66 -23.92 -24.78
N ARG A 401 -23.11 -22.67 -24.74
CA ARG A 401 -24.41 -22.31 -24.16
C ARG A 401 -25.56 -23.02 -24.88
N LEU A 402 -25.55 -23.01 -26.21
CA LEU A 402 -26.56 -23.72 -27.03
C LEU A 402 -26.50 -25.24 -26.80
N ALA A 403 -25.31 -25.83 -26.78
CA ALA A 403 -25.15 -27.27 -26.50
C ALA A 403 -25.62 -27.65 -25.09
N VAL A 404 -25.43 -26.77 -24.10
CA VAL A 404 -25.95 -27.01 -22.74
C VAL A 404 -27.47 -26.92 -22.71
N THR A 405 -28.10 -25.98 -23.43
CA THR A 405 -29.57 -25.90 -23.49
C THR A 405 -30.18 -27.13 -24.16
N GLU A 406 -29.62 -27.60 -25.28
CA GLU A 406 -30.06 -28.83 -25.95
C GLU A 406 -29.89 -30.06 -25.03
N TRP A 407 -28.74 -30.16 -24.36
CA TRP A 407 -28.49 -31.23 -23.39
C TRP A 407 -29.46 -31.21 -22.19
N GLU A 408 -29.86 -30.03 -21.70
CA GLU A 408 -30.85 -29.89 -20.64
C GLU A 408 -32.25 -30.32 -21.08
N GLU A 409 -32.62 -30.03 -22.33
CA GLU A 409 -33.87 -30.50 -22.94
C GLU A 409 -33.88 -32.03 -23.08
N ASP A 410 -32.80 -32.63 -23.59
CA ASP A 410 -32.66 -34.09 -23.69
C ASP A 410 -32.73 -34.77 -22.30
N CYS A 411 -32.05 -34.20 -21.30
CA CYS A 411 -32.11 -34.70 -19.94
C CYS A 411 -33.53 -34.62 -19.36
N LYS A 412 -34.30 -33.59 -19.74
CA LYS A 412 -35.70 -33.45 -19.32
C LYS A 412 -36.57 -34.53 -19.95
N ILE A 413 -36.41 -34.81 -21.24
CA ILE A 413 -37.11 -35.89 -21.96
C ILE A 413 -36.79 -37.26 -21.34
N LEU A 414 -35.52 -37.56 -21.09
CA LEU A 414 -35.09 -38.83 -20.47
C LEU A 414 -35.62 -39.00 -19.05
N LYS A 415 -35.75 -37.89 -18.31
CA LYS A 415 -36.34 -37.87 -16.97
C LYS A 415 -37.83 -38.21 -17.01
N GLU A 416 -38.58 -37.68 -17.98
CA GLU A 416 -39.99 -38.01 -18.20
C GLU A 416 -40.18 -39.49 -18.58
N GLN A 417 -39.22 -40.05 -19.32
CA GLN A 417 -39.17 -41.49 -19.68
C GLN A 417 -38.69 -42.41 -18.54
N LYS A 418 -38.37 -41.86 -17.35
CA LYS A 418 -37.86 -42.60 -16.18
C LYS A 418 -36.57 -43.39 -16.44
N VAL A 419 -35.74 -42.94 -17.38
CA VAL A 419 -34.42 -43.52 -17.63
C VAL A 419 -33.49 -43.24 -16.44
N LYS A 420 -32.69 -44.23 -16.02
CA LYS A 420 -31.76 -44.09 -14.91
C LYS A 420 -30.71 -43.02 -15.23
N LYS A 421 -30.37 -42.17 -14.25
CA LYS A 421 -29.41 -41.06 -14.41
C LYS A 421 -28.00 -41.46 -14.90
N LYS A 422 -27.62 -42.73 -14.72
CA LYS A 422 -26.34 -43.27 -15.20
C LYS A 422 -26.27 -43.37 -16.73
N ASP A 423 -27.43 -43.46 -17.38
CA ASP A 423 -27.56 -43.63 -18.83
C ASP A 423 -27.83 -42.29 -19.53
N TRP A 424 -27.75 -41.16 -18.80
CA TRP A 424 -27.91 -39.83 -19.37
C TRP A 424 -26.64 -39.44 -20.14
N PRO A 425 -26.76 -38.65 -21.23
CA PRO A 425 -25.60 -38.16 -21.95
C PRO A 425 -24.70 -37.32 -21.02
N PRO A 426 -23.36 -37.37 -21.16
CA PRO A 426 -22.46 -36.54 -20.37
C PRO A 426 -22.67 -35.05 -20.70
N LYS A 427 -22.51 -34.18 -19.70
CA LYS A 427 -22.65 -32.73 -19.90
C LYS A 427 -21.56 -32.20 -20.85
N PRO A 428 -21.91 -31.39 -21.86
CA PRO A 428 -20.93 -30.78 -22.76
C PRO A 428 -19.85 -30.00 -22.01
N THR A 429 -18.58 -30.24 -22.36
CA THR A 429 -17.42 -29.48 -21.85
C THR A 429 -16.92 -28.52 -22.92
N HIS A 430 -16.22 -27.46 -22.50
CA HIS A 430 -15.59 -26.50 -23.41
C HIS A 430 -14.10 -26.36 -23.08
N ILE A 431 -13.31 -25.99 -24.08
CA ILE A 431 -11.89 -25.67 -23.94
C ILE A 431 -11.79 -24.45 -23.03
N SER A 432 -10.77 -24.34 -22.18
CA SER A 432 -10.58 -23.15 -21.35
C SER A 432 -9.97 -21.99 -22.15
N LYS A 433 -10.23 -20.73 -21.76
CA LYS A 433 -9.62 -19.55 -22.41
C LYS A 433 -8.09 -19.62 -22.44
N LYS A 434 -7.47 -20.20 -21.41
CA LYS A 434 -6.01 -20.40 -21.32
C LYS A 434 -5.50 -21.38 -22.38
N GLU A 435 -6.20 -22.50 -22.56
CA GLU A 435 -5.85 -23.49 -23.60
C GLU A 435 -6.06 -22.93 -25.00
N LEU A 436 -7.13 -22.14 -25.23
CA LEU A 436 -7.33 -21.45 -26.51
C LEU A 436 -6.19 -20.46 -26.81
N THR A 437 -5.80 -19.69 -25.80
CA THR A 437 -4.69 -18.74 -25.88
C THR A 437 -3.37 -19.47 -26.18
N ALA A 438 -3.10 -20.59 -25.50
CA ALA A 438 -1.91 -21.41 -25.73
C ALA A 438 -1.89 -22.06 -27.12
N LYS A 439 -3.06 -22.50 -27.63
CA LYS A 439 -3.18 -23.04 -28.99
C LYS A 439 -2.94 -21.98 -30.07
N ARG A 440 -3.43 -20.74 -29.88
CA ARG A 440 -3.34 -19.67 -30.88
C ARG A 440 -1.99 -18.93 -30.86
N LEU A 441 -1.45 -18.62 -29.68
CA LEU A 441 -0.19 -17.88 -29.55
C LEU A 441 1.04 -18.80 -29.53
N GLY A 442 0.85 -20.12 -29.51
CA GLY A 442 1.93 -21.06 -29.23
C GLY A 442 2.28 -21.07 -27.75
N ASN A 443 2.98 -22.11 -27.32
CA ASN A 443 3.39 -22.31 -25.93
C ASN A 443 4.57 -21.39 -25.58
N TYR A 444 4.40 -20.07 -25.74
CA TYR A 444 5.36 -19.11 -25.22
C TYR A 444 5.36 -19.27 -23.70
N PRO A 445 6.51 -19.60 -23.08
CA PRO A 445 6.61 -19.64 -21.64
C PRO A 445 6.08 -18.29 -21.14
N SER A 446 5.05 -18.35 -20.30
CA SER A 446 4.51 -17.19 -19.58
C SER A 446 5.57 -16.68 -18.60
N THR A 447 6.67 -16.17 -19.14
CA THR A 447 7.69 -15.46 -18.39
C THR A 447 7.10 -14.09 -18.09
N SER A 448 6.24 -14.06 -17.07
CA SER A 448 6.02 -12.91 -16.19
C SER A 448 5.87 -11.54 -16.88
N LEU A 449 5.16 -11.45 -18.01
CA LEU A 449 4.53 -10.19 -18.36
C LEU A 449 3.27 -10.09 -17.51
N ASN A 450 3.43 -9.57 -16.30
CA ASN A 450 2.34 -9.16 -15.44
C ASN A 450 1.29 -8.45 -16.31
N PRO A 451 0.02 -8.87 -16.28
CA PRO A 451 -1.01 -8.21 -17.07
C PRO A 451 -1.01 -6.73 -16.65
N VAL A 452 -0.52 -5.87 -17.55
CA VAL A 452 -0.77 -4.44 -17.45
C VAL A 452 -2.29 -4.34 -17.35
N PRO A 453 -2.83 -3.82 -16.23
CA PRO A 453 -4.27 -3.75 -16.07
C PRO A 453 -4.80 -2.95 -17.25
N SER A 454 -5.69 -3.59 -18.02
CA SER A 454 -6.46 -2.96 -19.09
C SER A 454 -7.32 -1.86 -18.47
N GLY A 455 -6.71 -0.71 -18.25
CA GLY A 455 -7.32 0.57 -17.94
C GLY A 455 -7.11 1.45 -19.15
N SER A 456 -7.78 1.10 -20.25
CA SER A 456 -7.97 1.97 -21.40
C SER A 456 -8.87 3.14 -20.96
N ASN A 457 -8.28 4.15 -20.35
CA ASN A 457 -8.78 5.52 -20.45
C ASN A 457 -7.97 6.18 -21.57
N SER A 458 -8.46 6.02 -22.79
CA SER A 458 -8.21 6.99 -23.85
C SER A 458 -8.98 8.25 -23.44
N ASN A 459 -8.25 9.19 -22.85
CA ASN A 459 -8.53 10.61 -22.99
C ASN A 459 -7.21 11.19 -23.49
N ASP A 460 -6.91 10.87 -24.75
CA ASP A 460 -6.08 11.74 -25.55
C ASP A 460 -6.91 13.01 -25.75
N ASN A 461 -6.53 14.06 -25.01
CA ASN A 461 -6.81 15.41 -25.46
C ASN A 461 -6.05 15.59 -26.76
N ASP A 462 -6.77 15.33 -27.84
CA ASP A 462 -6.61 15.94 -29.14
C ASP A 462 -6.43 17.46 -28.95
N ARG A 463 -5.18 17.88 -28.79
CA ARG A 463 -4.77 19.25 -29.05
C ARG A 463 -4.56 19.29 -30.55
N GLY A 464 -5.59 19.76 -31.25
CA GLY A 464 -5.54 20.08 -32.66
C GLY A 464 -4.23 20.77 -32.99
N LEU A 465 -3.46 20.11 -33.84
CA LEU A 465 -2.58 20.80 -34.77
C LEU A 465 -3.53 21.53 -35.72
N GLU A 466 -3.87 22.76 -35.37
CA GLU A 466 -4.29 23.73 -36.38
C GLU A 466 -3.09 23.90 -37.32
N GLU A 467 -3.17 23.25 -38.47
CA GLU A 467 -2.39 23.61 -39.65
C GLU A 467 -2.78 25.05 -39.98
N ASP A 468 -1.96 25.97 -39.50
CA ASP A 468 -1.98 27.39 -39.85
C ASP A 468 -1.49 27.49 -41.31
N ASP A 469 -2.36 27.13 -42.26
CA ASP A 469 -2.22 27.42 -43.68
C ASP A 469 -2.35 28.94 -43.87
N ARG A 470 -1.29 29.67 -43.51
CA ARG A 470 -1.08 31.01 -44.02
C ARG A 470 -0.58 30.89 -45.45
N GLU A 471 -1.54 30.91 -46.36
CA GLU A 471 -1.34 31.34 -47.74
C GLU A 471 -0.58 32.68 -47.71
N CYS A 472 0.69 32.65 -48.11
CA CYS A 472 1.39 33.85 -48.53
C CYS A 472 0.77 34.28 -49.86
N GLU A 473 -0.30 35.09 -49.81
CA GLU A 473 -0.70 35.92 -50.94
C GLU A 473 0.50 36.81 -51.30
N VAL A 474 1.12 36.45 -52.43
CA VAL A 474 2.09 37.28 -53.13
C VAL A 474 1.30 38.46 -53.69
N GLY A 475 1.28 39.55 -52.93
CA GLY A 475 0.87 40.86 -53.43
C GLY A 475 1.82 41.29 -54.54
N SER A 476 1.34 41.18 -55.77
CA SER A 476 1.90 41.84 -56.94
C SER A 476 1.59 43.33 -56.83
N ASP A 477 2.55 44.12 -56.36
CA ASP A 477 2.53 45.57 -56.53
C ASP A 477 3.19 45.92 -57.87
N ASP A 478 2.34 46.06 -58.88
CA ASP A 478 2.62 46.84 -60.09
C ASP A 478 1.98 48.24 -59.94
N GLU A 479 2.79 49.25 -60.25
CA GLU A 479 2.47 50.62 -60.73
C GLU A 479 1.84 51.65 -59.76
N ASP A 480 2.65 52.65 -59.36
CA ASP A 480 2.77 53.97 -60.04
C ASP A 480 4.09 54.70 -59.66
#